data_AF-A0A0D0VS28-F1
#
_entry.id   AF-A0A0D0VS28-F1
#
_cell.length_a   1.000
_cell.length_b   1.000
_cell.length_c   1.000
_cell.angle_alpha   90.00
_cell.angle_beta   90.00
_cell.angle_gamma   90.00
#
_symmetry.space_group_name_H-M   'P 1'
#
loop_
_entity.id
_entity.type
_entity.pdbx_description
1 polymer ?
#
loop_
_entity_poly.entity_id
_entity_poly.type
_entity_poly.pdbx_seq_one_letter_code
_entity_poly.pdbx_strand_id
1 'polypeptide(L)' 'MQARLLAAIAGLAIQPRPAGVKALTGHPGLLRIRSGSYRIVYTVRDDELIVLVVHLGHRSDVYDVL' A
#
# COMPACT_ATOMS: atom_id res chain seq x y z
N MET A 1 -11.11 -4.82 12.97
CA MET A 1 -10.45 -5.04 11.65
C MET A 1 -10.14 -3.73 10.92
N GLN A 2 -11.11 -2.81 10.82
CA GLN A 2 -10.97 -1.54 10.08
C GLN A 2 -9.92 -0.57 10.66
N ALA A 3 -9.82 -0.45 11.99
CA ALA A 3 -8.92 0.51 12.64
C ALA A 3 -7.43 0.32 12.28
N ARG A 4 -6.96 -0.93 12.19
CA ARG A 4 -5.55 -1.23 11.86
C ARG A 4 -5.20 -0.86 10.41
N LEU A 5 -6.18 -0.99 9.52
CA LEU A 5 -6.02 -0.66 8.11
C LEU A 5 -5.97 0.86 7.92
N LEU A 6 -6.90 1.59 8.55
CA LEU A 6 -6.91 3.05 8.57
C LEU A 6 -5.63 3.63 9.16
N ALA A 7 -5.16 3.08 10.28
CA ALA A 7 -3.89 3.50 10.88
C ALA A 7 -2.70 3.27 9.95
N ALA A 8 -2.67 2.14 9.23
CA ALA A 8 -1.61 1.86 8.26
C ALA A 8 -1.64 2.84 7.08
N ILE A 9 -2.83 3.16 6.55
CA ILE A 9 -2.98 4.15 5.47
C ILE A 9 -2.57 5.54 5.95
N ALA A 10 -3.06 5.98 7.12
CA ALA A 10 -2.69 7.27 7.68
C ALA A 10 -1.18 7.39 7.93
N GLY A 11 -0.55 6.30 8.37
CA GLY A 11 0.90 6.23 8.56
C GLY A 11 1.71 6.45 7.27
N LEU A 12 1.15 6.13 6.10
CA LEU A 12 1.83 6.37 4.81
C LEU A 12 2.01 7.86 4.51
N ALA A 13 1.14 8.74 5.05
CA ALA A 13 1.32 10.19 4.90
C ALA A 13 2.57 10.69 5.65
N ILE A 14 2.95 10.03 6.75
CA ILE A 14 4.13 10.40 7.55
C ILE A 14 5.38 9.72 7.00
N GLN A 15 5.31 8.41 6.73
CA GLN A 15 6.41 7.65 6.17
C GLN A 15 5.92 6.85 4.95
N PRO A 16 6.03 7.42 3.73
CA PRO A 16 5.54 6.80 2.50
C PRO A 16 6.22 5.46 2.17
N ARG A 17 7.41 5.20 2.71
CA ARG A 17 8.17 3.96 2.51
C ARG A 17 8.52 3.35 3.89
N PRO A 18 7.53 2.79 4.61
CA PRO A 18 7.75 2.26 5.95
C PRO A 18 8.55 0.95 5.89
N ALA A 19 9.05 0.51 7.04
CA ALA A 19 9.77 -0.76 7.13
C ALA A 19 8.91 -1.93 6.63
N GLY A 20 9.49 -2.78 5.79
CA GLY A 20 8.82 -3.94 5.20
C GLY A 20 7.99 -3.64 3.94
N VAL A 21 8.02 -2.41 3.42
CA VAL A 21 7.53 -2.10 2.07
C VAL A 21 8.25 -2.97 1.03
N LYS A 22 7.51 -3.41 0.00
CA LYS A 22 8.08 -4.14 -1.14
C LYS A 22 7.52 -3.58 -2.44
N ALA A 23 8.34 -3.54 -3.48
CA ALA A 23 7.85 -3.35 -4.84
C ALA A 23 6.88 -4.47 -5.21
N LEU A 24 5.85 -4.13 -5.98
CA LEU A 24 4.94 -5.12 -6.53
C LEU A 24 5.55 -5.68 -7.82
N THR A 25 5.84 -6.98 -7.81
CA THR A 25 6.39 -7.68 -8.98
C THR A 25 5.44 -7.53 -10.17
N GLY A 26 6.01 -7.25 -11.36
CA GLY A 26 5.25 -7.04 -12.59
C GLY A 26 4.61 -5.66 -12.74
N HIS A 27 4.66 -4.80 -11.70
CA HIS A 27 4.00 -3.50 -11.71
C HIS A 27 4.98 -2.39 -11.32
N PRO A 28 5.73 -1.84 -12.29
CA PRO A 28 6.68 -0.76 -12.04
C PRO A 28 6.02 0.43 -11.34
N GLY A 29 6.69 0.97 -10.32
CA GLY A 29 6.18 2.11 -9.56
C GLY A 29 5.11 1.78 -8.51
N LEU A 30 4.61 0.54 -8.45
CA LEU A 30 3.72 0.09 -7.38
C LEU A 30 4.49 -0.53 -6.22
N LEU A 31 4.08 -0.13 -5.01
CA LEU A 31 4.57 -0.62 -3.73
C LEU A 31 3.44 -1.32 -2.99
N ARG A 32 3.80 -2.21 -2.06
CA ARG A 32 2.85 -2.85 -1.15
C ARG A 32 3.35 -2.88 0.27
N ILE A 33 2.42 -2.76 1.21
CA ILE A 33 2.61 -3.07 2.62
C ILE A 33 1.56 -4.08 3.10
N ARG A 34 1.89 -4.83 4.16
CA ARG A 34 0.97 -5.78 4.79
C ARG A 34 0.39 -5.19 6.06
N SER A 35 -0.93 -5.25 6.21
CA SER A 35 -1.62 -4.94 7.46
C SER A 35 -2.50 -6.12 7.86
N GLY A 36 -1.98 -6.99 8.73
CA GLY A 36 -2.66 -8.23 9.11
C GLY A 36 -2.88 -9.17 7.91
N SER A 37 -4.15 -9.41 7.58
CA SER A 37 -4.57 -10.24 6.44
C SER A 37 -4.77 -9.45 5.14
N TYR A 38 -4.59 -8.13 5.16
CA TYR A 38 -4.75 -7.25 4.00
C TYR A 38 -3.41 -6.81 3.44
N ARG A 39 -3.42 -6.48 2.14
CA ARG A 39 -2.35 -5.69 1.52
C ARG A 39 -2.91 -4.36 1.05
N ILE A 40 -2.09 -3.33 1.22
CA ILE A 40 -2.32 -2.00 0.66
C ILE A 40 -1.33 -1.87 -0.49
N VAL A 41 -1.83 -1.62 -1.70
CA VAL A 41 -1.03 -1.35 -2.88
C VAL A 41 -1.14 0.14 -3.19
N TYR A 42 0.00 0.78 -3.39
CA TYR A 42 0.08 2.23 -3.54
C TYR A 42 1.27 2.65 -4.39
N THR A 43 1.28 3.90 -4.81
CA THR A 43 2.44 4.55 -5.42
C THR A 43 2.77 5.86 -4.70
N VAL A 44 4.01 6.31 -4.83
CA VAL A 44 4.51 7.56 -4.24
C VAL A 44 4.98 8.45 -5.39
N ARG A 45 4.47 9.67 -5.46
CA ARG A 45 4.96 10.72 -6.36
C ARG A 45 5.65 11.75 -5.50
N ASP A 46 6.97 11.63 -5.37
CA ASP A 46 7.75 12.48 -4.47
C ASP A 46 7.68 13.96 -4.87
N ASP A 47 7.70 14.23 -6.18
CA ASP A 47 7.64 15.61 -6.73
C ASP A 47 6.30 16.31 -6.47
N GLU A 48 5.24 15.54 -6.25
CA GLU A 48 3.88 16.03 -5.99
C GLU A 48 3.49 15.89 -4.50
N LEU A 49 4.35 15.28 -3.67
CA LEU A 49 4.04 14.91 -2.27
C LEU A 49 2.77 14.05 -2.14
N ILE A 50 2.52 13.17 -3.12
CA ILE A 50 1.31 12.33 -3.18
C ILE A 50 1.63 10.88 -2.87
N VAL A 51 0.81 10.28 -2.00
CA VAL A 51 0.68 8.83 -1.85
C VAL A 51 -0.67 8.41 -2.39
N LEU A 52 -0.69 7.67 -3.49
CA LEU A 52 -1.92 7.18 -4.11
C LEU A 52 -2.12 5.70 -3.78
N VAL A 53 -3.11 5.42 -2.93
CA VAL A 53 -3.56 4.04 -2.66
C VAL A 53 -4.43 3.59 -3.83
N VAL A 54 -3.89 2.70 -4.67
CA VAL A 54 -4.56 2.19 -5.88
C VAL A 54 -5.46 1.01 -5.59
N HIS A 55 -5.10 0.16 -4.62
CA HIS A 55 -5.91 -0.99 -4.30
C HIS A 55 -5.71 -1.50 -2.87
N LEU A 56 -6.76 -2.10 -2.33
CA LEU A 56 -6.79 -2.66 -0.99
C LEU A 56 -7.62 -3.93 -0.99
N GLY A 57 -7.04 -5.03 -0.54
CA GLY A 57 -7.71 -6.32 -0.58
C GLY A 57 -7.12 -7.34 0.38
N HIS A 58 -7.87 -8.42 0.60
CA HIS A 58 -7.39 -9.56 1.37
C HIS A 58 -6.21 -10.21 0.65
N ARG A 59 -5.28 -10.80 1.41
CA ARG A 59 -4.02 -11.32 0.87
C ARG A 59 -4.17 -12.39 -0.23
N SER A 60 -5.33 -13.02 -0.34
CA SER A 60 -5.62 -14.02 -1.36
C SER A 60 -6.02 -13.40 -2.70
N ASP A 61 -6.68 -12.25 -2.69
CA ASP A 61 -7.45 -11.78 -3.85
C ASP A 61 -7.04 -10.37 -4.33
N VAL A 62 -6.16 -9.69 -3.56
CA VAL A 62 -5.72 -8.30 -3.82
C VAL A 62 -5.00 -8.08 -5.16
N TYR A 63 -4.71 -9.14 -5.92
CA TYR A 63 -4.08 -9.05 -7.24
C TYR A 63 -5.01 -9.38 -8.40
N ASP A 64 -6.23 -9.85 -8.13
CA ASP A 64 -7.12 -10.32 -9.19
C ASP A 64 -7.66 -9.16 -10.06
N VAL A 65 -7.46 -7.93 -9.60
CA VAL A 65 -7.97 -6.68 -10.19
C VAL A 65 -6.88 -5.63 -10.41
N LEU A 66 -5.61 -6.02 -10.36
CA LEU A 66 -4.44 -5.18 -10.65
C LEU A 66 -3.82 -5.57 -11.99
#